data_AF-A0A7Y6UVK3-F1
#
_entry.id   AF-A0A7Y6UVK3-F1
#
_cell.length_a   1.000
_cell.length_b   1.000
_cell.length_c   1.000
_cell.angle_alpha   90.00
_cell.angle_beta   90.00
_cell.angle_gamma   90.00
#
_symmetry.space_group_name_H-M   'P 1'
#
loop_
_entity.id
_entity.type
_entity.pdbx_description
1 polymer ?
#
loop_
_entity_poly.entity_id
_entity_poly.type
_entity_poly.pdbx_seq_one_letter_code
_entity_poly.pdbx_strand_id
1 'polypeptide(L)' 'MEVMHEAIMNDGKDAAQLDTVEERRARRMKALKQAAGIWAKRQDIPADGLEYQRELRAEWP' A
#
# COMPACT_ATOMS: atom_id res chain seq x y z
N MET A 1 15.87 39.28 20.45
CA MET A 1 15.45 37.89 20.65
C MET A 1 14.01 37.81 20.21
N GLU A 2 13.78 37.45 18.95
CA GLU A 2 12.44 37.33 18.37
C GLU A 2 12.30 35.88 17.92
N VAL A 3 11.56 35.11 18.73
CA VAL A 3 11.29 33.70 18.50
C VAL A 3 10.15 33.59 17.48
N MET A 4 10.48 33.51 16.20
CA MET A 4 9.52 33.07 15.17
C MET A 4 9.42 31.55 15.20
N HIS A 5 8.65 31.03 16.15
CA HIS A 5 8.10 29.68 16.11
C HIS A 5 6.74 29.73 15.42
N GLU A 6 6.69 29.68 14.08
CA GLU A 6 5.47 29.24 13.40
C GLU A 6 5.73 28.92 11.93
N ALA A 7 6.05 27.65 11.66
CA ALA A 7 5.73 26.95 10.41
C ALA A 7 6.09 25.46 10.57
N ILE A 8 5.61 24.84 11.64
CA ILE A 8 5.33 23.40 11.63
C ILE A 8 3.83 23.31 11.36
N MET A 9 3.40 22.31 10.59
CA MET A 9 2.04 22.09 10.05
C MET A 9 1.80 22.66 8.64
N ASN A 10 2.52 22.13 7.66
CA ASN A 10 1.86 21.77 6.40
C ASN A 10 1.79 20.24 6.37
N ASP A 11 0.82 19.69 7.10
CA ASP A 11 0.39 18.32 6.86
C ASP A 11 -0.04 18.30 5.40
N GLY A 12 0.66 17.56 4.53
CA GLY A 12 0.48 17.52 3.07
C GLY A 12 -0.88 16.98 2.61
N LYS A 13 -1.95 17.55 3.14
CA LYS A 13 -3.36 17.23 3.00
C LYS A 13 -4.07 18.22 2.07
N ASP A 14 -3.43 19.36 1.77
CA ASP A 14 -4.02 20.47 1.01
C ASP A 14 -3.54 20.52 -0.46
N ALA A 15 -3.12 19.40 -1.00
CA ALA A 15 -3.11 19.17 -2.44
C ALA A 15 -4.10 18.05 -2.79
N ALA A 16 -5.31 18.12 -2.24
CA ALA A 16 -6.45 17.48 -2.87
C ALA A 16 -6.73 18.22 -4.19
N GLN A 17 -5.86 17.98 -5.17
CA GLN A 17 -6.10 18.27 -6.57
C GLN A 17 -7.53 17.79 -6.87
N LEU A 18 -8.34 18.64 -7.49
CA LEU A 18 -9.72 18.34 -7.88
C LEU A 18 -9.73 17.29 -9.00
N ASP A 19 -9.14 16.13 -8.71
CA ASP A 19 -9.12 14.99 -9.60
C ASP A 19 -10.54 14.45 -9.68
N THR A 20 -10.99 14.29 -10.90
CA THR A 20 -12.16 13.48 -11.22
C THR A 20 -12.02 12.07 -10.62
N VAL A 21 -13.14 11.36 -10.48
CA VAL A 21 -13.12 9.98 -9.95
C VAL A 21 -12.22 9.09 -10.81
N GLU A 22 -12.23 9.32 -12.11
CA GLU A 22 -11.45 8.64 -13.13
C GLU A 22 -9.95 8.86 -12.94
N GLU A 23 -9.51 10.11 -12.73
CA GLU A 23 -8.09 10.44 -12.49
C GLU A 23 -7.58 9.80 -11.20
N ARG A 24 -8.41 9.80 -10.14
CA ARG A 24 -8.07 9.10 -8.89
C ARG A 24 -7.95 7.60 -9.09
N ARG A 25 -8.83 6.99 -9.88
CA ARG A 25 -8.74 5.55 -10.25
C ARG A 25 -7.49 5.27 -11.07
N ALA A 26 -7.17 6.11 -12.05
CA ALA A 26 -5.99 5.97 -12.89
C ALA A 26 -4.70 6.03 -12.07
N ARG A 27 -4.59 6.98 -11.13
CA ARG A 27 -3.43 7.08 -10.23
C ARG A 27 -3.28 5.84 -9.35
N ARG A 28 -4.36 5.36 -8.74
CA ARG A 28 -4.34 4.12 -7.92
C ARG A 28 -3.95 2.91 -8.77
N MET A 29 -4.53 2.77 -9.95
CA MET A 29 -4.24 1.67 -10.87
C MET A 29 -2.77 1.69 -11.32
N LYS A 30 -2.21 2.87 -11.60
CA LYS A 30 -0.79 3.03 -11.93
C LYS A 30 0.12 2.53 -10.80
N ALA A 31 -0.17 2.92 -9.55
CA ALA A 31 0.57 2.46 -8.39
C ALA A 31 0.42 0.94 -8.18
N LEU A 32 -0.79 0.40 -8.29
CA LEU A 32 -1.05 -1.04 -8.16
C LEU A 32 -0.35 -1.87 -9.24
N LYS A 33 -0.29 -1.38 -10.49
CA LYS A 33 0.43 -2.05 -11.57
C LYS A 33 1.93 -2.19 -11.30
N GLN A 34 2.54 -1.22 -10.61
CA GLN A 34 3.94 -1.31 -10.22
C GLN A 34 4.17 -2.37 -9.13
N ALA A 35 3.17 -2.59 -8.27
CA ALA A 35 3.24 -3.58 -7.20
C ALA A 35 2.69 -4.96 -7.59
N ALA A 36 2.01 -5.06 -8.74
CA ALA A 36 1.37 -6.29 -9.19
C ALA A 36 2.42 -7.39 -9.41
N GLY A 37 2.23 -8.53 -8.74
CA GLY A 37 3.10 -9.69 -8.89
C GLY A 37 4.43 -9.60 -8.14
N ILE A 38 4.66 -8.60 -7.28
CA ILE A 38 5.86 -8.55 -6.41
C ILE A 38 6.04 -9.86 -5.61
N TRP A 39 4.94 -10.53 -5.29
CA TRP A 39 4.90 -11.72 -4.44
C TRP A 39 4.72 -13.02 -5.24
N ALA A 40 4.58 -12.93 -6.57
CA ALA A 40 4.20 -14.06 -7.41
C ALA A 40 5.30 -15.14 -7.55
N LYS A 41 6.55 -14.80 -7.23
CA LYS A 41 7.71 -15.71 -7.32
C LYS A 41 8.36 -15.99 -5.96
N ARG A 42 7.63 -15.74 -4.86
CA ARG A 42 8.08 -16.15 -3.53
C ARG A 42 8.19 -17.67 -3.48
N GLN A 43 9.35 -18.15 -3.03
CA GLN A 43 9.63 -19.59 -2.87
C GLN A 43 9.48 -20.05 -1.42
N ASP A 44 9.33 -19.10 -0.51
CA ASP A 44 9.24 -19.32 0.93
C ASP A 44 7.81 -19.59 1.42
N ILE A 45 6.80 -19.38 0.57
CA ILE A 45 5.40 -19.69 0.84
C ILE A 45 4.81 -20.49 -0.32
N PRO A 46 3.91 -21.45 -0.06
CA PRO A 46 3.16 -22.11 -1.10
C PRO A 46 2.41 -21.11 -1.98
N ALA A 47 2.48 -21.31 -3.30
CA ALA A 47 1.70 -20.54 -4.26
C ALA A 47 0.21 -20.93 -4.24
N ASP A 48 -0.09 -22.16 -3.81
CA ASP A 48 -1.46 -22.63 -3.61
C ASP A 48 -1.97 -22.18 -2.22
N GLY A 49 -3.04 -21.40 -2.22
CA GLY A 49 -3.68 -20.92 -1.00
C GLY A 49 -4.26 -22.05 -0.13
N LEU A 50 -4.63 -23.19 -0.71
CA LEU A 50 -5.12 -24.34 0.05
C LEU A 50 -3.98 -25.02 0.82
N GLU A 51 -2.81 -25.17 0.19
CA GLU A 51 -1.61 -25.72 0.81
C GLU A 51 -1.13 -24.82 1.96
N TYR A 52 -1.08 -23.51 1.74
CA TYR A 52 -0.79 -22.53 2.77
C TYR A 52 -1.74 -22.67 3.98
N GLN A 53 -3.05 -22.82 3.76
CA GLN A 53 -4.01 -23.02 4.85
C GLN A 53 -3.82 -24.34 5.60
N ARG A 54 -3.37 -25.40 4.92
CA ARG A 54 -3.07 -26.70 5.56
C ARG A 54 -1.83 -26.60 6.44
N GLU A 55 -0.76 -26.00 5.94
CA GLU A 55 0.46 -25.75 6.71
C GLU A 55 0.17 -24.92 7.96
N LEU A 56 -0.59 -23.83 7.80
CA LEU A 56 -0.93 -22.94 8.92
C LEU A 56 -1.82 -23.61 9.98
N ARG A 57 -2.71 -24.52 9.58
CA ARG A 57 -3.48 -25.33 10.54
C ARG A 57 -2.66 -26.44 11.20
N ALA A 58 -1.67 -26.99 10.49
CA ALA A 58 -0.79 -28.00 11.06
C ALA A 58 0.13 -27.44 12.16
N GLU A 59 0.37 -26.12 12.16
CA GLU A 59 1.16 -25.43 13.18
C GLU A 59 0.44 -25.34 14.55
N TRP A 60 -0.89 -25.42 14.61
CA TRP A 60 -1.66 -25.27 15.84
C TRP A 60 -2.23 -26.63 16.30
N PRO A 61 -1.81 -27.18 17.46
CA PRO A 61 -2.29 -28.46 18.00
C PRO A 61 -3.69 -28.38 18.64
#